data_AF-A0A9X9A522-F1
#
_entry.id   AF-A0A9X9A522-F1
#
_cell.length_a   1.000
_cell.length_b   1.000
_cell.length_c   1.000
_cell.angle_alpha   90.00
_cell.angle_beta   90.00
_cell.angle_gamma   90.00
#
_symmetry.space_group_name_H-M   'P 1'
#
loop_
_entity.id
_entity.type
_entity.pdbx_description
1 polymer ?
#
loop_
_entity_poly.entity_id
_entity_poly.type
_entity_poly.pdbx_seq_one_letter_code
_entity_poly.pdbx_strand_id
1 'polypeptide(L)'
;VVVDEMEPVARISGIAGMERKSIFHALNQKAVARKVAEQLNHKYEDLNLLVTHMGGGITVGAHKKGRVIDVNNGLNGEGPFSPERAGTVPVGQLVEMCFSGEYYRDEMIKKLVGQGGLVSLIGTNDAIKVEQMVEKGDPEATLIYKAMAYQVAKEIGGASAVLHGKIDAIVLTGGLAYSKILVDEIKERVDWIADVIVHPGEDELEALAEGALRVLREEEAPKEYVVREKETVARG
;
A
#
# COMPACT_ATOMS: atom_id res chain seq x y z
N VAL A 1 4.67 8.65 -7.81
CA VAL A 1 4.28 10.02 -7.42
C VAL A 1 3.85 9.98 -5.96
N VAL A 2 4.38 10.85 -5.10
CA VAL A 2 4.04 10.87 -3.67
C VAL A 2 3.17 12.09 -3.36
N VAL A 3 2.09 11.88 -2.62
CA VAL A 3 1.29 12.94 -1.98
C VAL A 3 1.54 12.82 -0.49
N ASP A 4 1.74 13.94 0.20
CA ASP A 4 1.98 13.90 1.64
C ASP A 4 0.87 14.64 2.39
N GLU A 5 -0.08 13.88 2.90
CA GLU A 5 -1.24 14.36 3.66
C GLU A 5 -1.28 13.76 5.08
N MET A 6 -0.24 13.01 5.47
CA MET A 6 -0.16 12.31 6.75
C MET A 6 -0.32 13.30 7.91
N GLU A 7 -1.17 12.93 8.87
CA GLU A 7 -1.31 13.70 10.11
C GLU A 7 0.03 13.69 10.88
N PRO A 8 0.37 14.75 11.63
CA PRO A 8 1.64 14.82 12.35
C PRO A 8 1.90 13.61 13.27
N VAL A 9 0.86 13.09 13.92
CA VAL A 9 0.97 11.89 14.77
C VAL A 9 1.37 10.64 13.99
N ALA A 10 0.90 10.50 12.74
CA ALA A 10 1.24 9.38 11.88
C ALA A 10 2.70 9.42 11.40
N ARG A 11 3.39 10.57 11.49
CA ARG A 11 4.81 10.69 11.11
C ARG A 11 5.76 10.16 12.17
N ILE A 12 5.31 10.16 13.42
CA ILE A 12 6.15 9.77 14.55
C ILE A 12 6.48 8.28 14.45
N SER A 13 7.78 7.97 14.40
CA SER A 13 8.28 6.61 14.55
C SER A 13 8.72 6.36 16.00
N GLY A 14 9.26 5.17 16.28
CA GLY A 14 9.83 4.83 17.59
C GLY A 14 11.24 5.35 17.85
N ILE A 15 11.88 6.04 16.90
CA ILE A 15 13.29 6.47 17.01
C ILE A 15 13.41 7.98 16.72
N ALA A 16 14.04 8.73 17.63
CA ALA A 16 14.30 10.15 17.44
C ALA A 16 15.14 10.40 16.17
N GLY A 17 14.70 11.34 15.33
CA GLY A 17 15.34 11.63 14.04
C GLY A 17 14.97 10.66 12.91
N MET A 18 14.09 9.68 13.16
CA MET A 18 13.52 8.79 12.15
C MET A 18 12.02 9.05 12.06
N GLU A 19 11.53 9.47 10.89
CA GLU A 19 10.11 9.71 10.64
C GLU A 19 9.57 8.69 9.65
N ARG A 20 8.28 8.34 9.80
CA ARG A 20 7.52 7.62 8.77
C ARG A 20 7.37 8.52 7.55
N LYS A 21 7.40 7.93 6.36
CA LYS A 21 7.37 8.65 5.08
C LYS A 21 6.15 8.24 4.27
N SER A 22 5.42 9.23 3.76
CA SER A 22 4.32 9.03 2.83
C SER A 22 4.84 8.61 1.45
N ILE A 23 5.02 7.31 1.24
CA ILE A 23 5.43 6.73 -0.04
C ILE A 23 4.52 5.55 -0.37
N PHE A 24 3.59 5.80 -1.28
CA PHE A 24 2.53 4.84 -1.61
C PHE A 24 1.97 5.05 -3.02
N HIS A 25 1.01 4.22 -3.40
CA HIS A 25 0.32 4.24 -4.69
C HIS A 25 -0.72 5.37 -4.76
N ALA A 26 -0.30 6.61 -4.49
CA ALA A 26 -1.19 7.76 -4.25
C ALA A 26 -2.13 8.07 -5.42
N LEU A 27 -1.63 7.96 -6.65
CA LEU A 27 -2.42 8.19 -7.86
C LEU A 27 -3.57 7.19 -7.96
N ASN A 28 -3.25 5.89 -7.94
CA ASN A 28 -4.25 4.83 -8.04
C ASN A 28 -5.22 4.85 -6.85
N GLN A 29 -4.74 4.91 -5.60
CA GLN A 29 -5.62 4.91 -4.43
C GLN A 29 -6.62 6.07 -4.48
N LYS A 30 -6.18 7.27 -4.85
CA LYS A 30 -7.07 8.44 -4.95
C LYS A 30 -8.03 8.38 -6.14
N ALA A 31 -7.63 7.78 -7.27
CA ALA A 31 -8.51 7.60 -8.41
C ALA A 31 -9.62 6.59 -8.09
N VAL A 32 -9.26 5.42 -7.57
CA VAL A 32 -10.23 4.39 -7.19
C VAL A 32 -11.14 4.86 -6.06
N ALA A 33 -10.63 5.61 -5.08
CA ALA A 33 -11.46 6.20 -4.04
C ALA A 33 -12.56 7.13 -4.59
N ARG A 34 -12.28 7.88 -5.67
CA ARG A 34 -13.29 8.71 -6.35
C ARG A 34 -14.31 7.86 -7.09
N LYS A 35 -13.87 6.87 -7.86
CA LYS A 35 -14.76 5.93 -8.56
C LYS A 35 -15.70 5.23 -7.56
N VAL A 36 -15.18 4.79 -6.42
CA VAL A 36 -15.99 4.18 -5.34
C VAL A 36 -16.94 5.20 -4.71
N ALA A 37 -16.52 6.44 -4.47
CA ALA A 37 -17.41 7.48 -3.96
C ALA A 37 -18.60 7.72 -4.90
N GLU A 38 -18.34 7.79 -6.22
CA GLU A 38 -19.39 7.91 -7.24
C GLU A 38 -20.34 6.71 -7.23
N GLN A 39 -19.84 5.48 -7.11
CA GLN A 39 -20.67 4.27 -6.97
C GLN A 39 -21.59 4.34 -5.74
N LEU A 40 -21.10 4.95 -4.65
CA LEU A 40 -21.86 5.17 -3.42
C LEU A 40 -22.75 6.42 -3.47
N ASN A 41 -22.80 7.14 -4.60
CA ASN A 41 -23.52 8.42 -4.75
C ASN A 41 -23.07 9.52 -3.76
N HIS A 42 -21.78 9.53 -3.45
CA HIS A 42 -21.14 10.50 -2.56
C HIS A 42 -19.95 11.18 -3.25
N LYS A 43 -19.50 12.31 -2.70
CA LYS A 43 -18.20 12.87 -3.07
C LYS A 43 -17.11 12.17 -2.27
N TYR A 44 -15.90 12.09 -2.82
CA TYR A 44 -14.74 11.51 -2.13
C TYR A 44 -14.44 12.24 -0.81
N GLU A 45 -14.70 13.55 -0.77
CA GLU A 45 -14.55 14.40 0.41
C GLU A 45 -15.60 14.12 1.50
N ASP A 46 -16.68 13.40 1.18
CA ASP A 46 -17.73 13.05 2.13
C ASP A 46 -17.49 11.69 2.81
N LEU A 47 -16.47 10.93 2.39
CA LEU A 47 -16.25 9.55 2.81
C LEU A 47 -14.96 9.35 3.62
N ASN A 48 -14.99 8.31 4.44
CA ASN A 48 -13.85 7.69 5.10
C ASN A 48 -13.65 6.29 4.51
N LEU A 49 -12.52 6.06 3.84
CA LEU A 49 -12.25 4.82 3.11
C LEU A 49 -10.95 4.21 3.60
N LEU A 50 -10.89 2.87 3.65
CA LEU A 50 -9.63 2.14 3.72
C LEU A 50 -9.29 1.63 2.32
N VAL A 51 -8.26 2.20 1.69
CA VAL A 51 -7.93 1.87 0.30
C VAL A 51 -6.63 1.06 0.26
N THR A 52 -6.74 -0.19 -0.17
CA THR A 52 -5.64 -1.16 -0.24
C THR A 52 -5.25 -1.38 -1.69
N HIS A 53 -4.10 -0.86 -2.07
CA HIS A 53 -3.50 -1.17 -3.37
C HIS A 53 -2.61 -2.39 -3.21
N MET A 54 -2.86 -3.43 -4.00
CA MET A 54 -2.12 -4.69 -3.99
C MET A 54 -1.46 -4.94 -5.35
N GLY A 55 -0.17 -4.66 -5.46
CA GLY A 55 0.64 -4.82 -6.67
C GLY A 55 2.05 -5.28 -6.32
N GLY A 56 3.07 -4.78 -7.04
CA GLY A 56 4.48 -5.07 -6.74
C GLY A 56 4.89 -4.67 -5.31
N GLY A 57 4.26 -3.63 -4.75
CA GLY A 57 4.18 -3.33 -3.32
C GLY A 57 2.74 -3.33 -2.86
N ILE A 58 2.51 -3.42 -1.54
CA ILE A 58 1.16 -3.32 -0.96
C ILE A 58 1.08 -2.10 -0.05
N THR A 59 0.07 -1.26 -0.24
CA THR A 59 -0.19 -0.11 0.62
C THR A 59 -1.64 -0.01 1.04
N VAL A 60 -1.87 0.24 2.32
CA VAL A 60 -3.17 0.48 2.95
C VAL A 60 -3.23 1.92 3.39
N GLY A 61 -4.02 2.74 2.68
CA GLY A 61 -4.25 4.14 3.02
C GLY A 61 -5.51 4.30 3.88
N ALA A 62 -5.40 5.06 4.97
CA ALA A 62 -6.55 5.60 5.70
C ALA A 62 -6.97 6.93 5.08
N HIS A 63 -8.02 6.90 4.25
CA HIS A 63 -8.56 8.08 3.59
C HIS A 63 -9.65 8.68 4.47
N LYS A 64 -9.46 9.92 4.92
CA LYS A 64 -10.41 10.69 5.72
C LYS A 64 -10.83 11.92 4.94
N LYS A 65 -12.08 11.95 4.48
CA LYS A 65 -12.69 13.12 3.83
C LYS A 65 -11.81 13.68 2.71
N GLY A 66 -11.45 12.83 1.76
CA GLY A 66 -10.63 13.19 0.60
C GLY A 66 -9.10 13.14 0.80
N ARG A 67 -8.62 12.96 2.03
CA ARG A 67 -7.18 13.04 2.37
C ARG A 67 -6.63 11.71 2.89
N VAL A 68 -5.41 11.35 2.49
CA VAL A 68 -4.72 10.15 3.01
C VAL A 68 -3.95 10.52 4.28
N ILE A 69 -4.54 10.26 5.45
CA ILE A 69 -4.02 10.75 6.74
C ILE A 69 -3.04 9.79 7.41
N ASP A 70 -3.03 8.53 7.01
CA ASP A 70 -2.03 7.52 7.37
C ASP A 70 -1.90 6.49 6.24
N VAL A 71 -0.68 6.00 6.01
CA VAL A 71 -0.35 4.99 5.01
C VAL A 71 1.02 4.39 5.30
N ASN A 72 1.17 3.08 5.07
CA ASN A 72 2.46 2.42 5.16
C ASN A 72 3.35 2.73 3.94
N ASN A 73 4.67 2.76 4.14
CA ASN A 73 5.66 2.87 3.08
C ASN A 73 5.87 1.54 2.33
N GLY A 74 4.95 1.22 1.40
CA GLY A 74 5.02 -0.01 0.61
C GLY A 74 6.21 -0.07 -0.37
N LEU A 75 6.92 1.04 -0.62
CA LEU A 75 8.11 1.03 -1.48
C LEU A 75 9.33 0.47 -0.77
N ASN A 76 9.58 0.92 0.46
CA ASN A 76 10.75 0.57 1.27
C ASN A 76 10.49 -0.63 2.19
N GLY A 77 9.31 -1.26 2.13
CA GLY A 77 9.00 -2.48 2.86
C GLY A 77 8.41 -2.24 4.26
N GLU A 78 7.58 -1.22 4.46
CA GLU A 78 6.69 -1.14 5.63
C GLU A 78 5.34 -1.78 5.29
N GLY A 79 4.74 -2.48 6.26
CA GLY A 79 3.41 -3.09 6.14
C GLY A 79 3.49 -4.54 5.65
N PRO A 80 2.46 -5.04 4.94
CA PRO A 80 2.43 -6.40 4.42
C PRO A 80 3.59 -6.69 3.46
N PHE A 81 4.10 -7.92 3.46
CA PHE A 81 4.95 -8.35 2.34
C PHE A 81 4.12 -8.43 1.05
N SER A 82 4.79 -8.28 -0.08
CA SER A 82 4.18 -8.24 -1.41
C SER A 82 4.85 -9.27 -2.34
N PRO A 83 4.58 -9.27 -3.66
CA PRO A 83 5.32 -10.10 -4.59
C PRO A 83 6.84 -9.86 -4.55
N GLU A 84 7.27 -8.62 -4.34
CA GLU A 84 8.69 -8.23 -4.44
C GLU A 84 9.27 -7.53 -3.21
N ARG A 85 8.45 -7.23 -2.19
CA ARG A 85 8.88 -6.51 -0.99
C ARG A 85 8.74 -7.41 0.23
N ALA A 86 9.73 -7.35 1.11
CA ALA A 86 9.75 -8.14 2.34
C ALA A 86 8.68 -7.71 3.35
N GLY A 87 8.14 -6.49 3.22
CA GLY A 87 7.25 -5.92 4.24
C GLY A 87 7.96 -5.72 5.58
N THR A 88 7.17 -5.47 6.62
CA THR A 88 7.68 -5.31 7.99
C THR A 88 8.28 -6.62 8.48
N VAL A 89 9.59 -6.62 8.73
CA VAL A 89 10.33 -7.76 9.30
C VAL A 89 10.73 -7.52 10.76
N PRO A 90 11.07 -8.57 11.53
CA PRO A 90 11.55 -8.41 12.90
C PRO A 90 12.83 -7.56 12.97
N VAL A 91 12.74 -6.38 13.59
CA VAL A 91 13.83 -5.39 13.59
C VAL A 91 15.13 -5.92 14.22
N GLY A 92 15.06 -6.71 15.29
CA GLY A 92 16.24 -7.31 15.93
C GLY A 92 16.99 -8.25 14.99
N GLN A 93 16.27 -9.15 14.32
CA GLN A 93 16.84 -10.09 13.36
C GLN A 93 17.38 -9.36 12.11
N LEU A 94 16.70 -8.29 11.67
CA LEU A 94 17.19 -7.48 10.58
C LEU A 94 18.53 -6.81 10.93
N VAL A 95 18.66 -6.29 12.14
CA VAL A 95 19.92 -5.72 12.64
C VAL A 95 21.01 -6.80 12.69
N GLU A 96 20.74 -7.96 13.29
CA GLU A 96 21.69 -9.08 13.32
C GLU A 96 22.16 -9.48 11.92
N MET A 97 21.24 -9.56 10.95
CA MET A 97 21.55 -9.86 9.55
C MET A 97 22.39 -8.77 8.89
N CYS A 98 22.12 -7.49 9.17
CA CYS A 98 22.91 -6.38 8.62
C CYS A 98 24.36 -6.35 9.15
N PHE A 99 24.60 -6.95 10.33
CA PHE A 99 25.92 -6.97 10.98
C PHE A 99 26.55 -8.36 11.03
N SER A 100 26.00 -9.35 10.30
CA SER A 100 26.55 -10.71 10.24
C SER A 100 27.89 -10.78 9.50
N GLY A 101 28.20 -9.77 8.68
CA GLY A 101 29.35 -9.77 7.76
C GLY A 101 29.06 -10.44 6.41
N GLU A 102 27.83 -10.94 6.20
CA GLU A 102 27.43 -11.62 4.95
C GLU A 102 26.92 -10.67 3.86
N TYR A 103 26.42 -9.49 4.25
CA TYR A 103 25.74 -8.58 3.33
C TYR A 103 26.27 -7.15 3.45
N TYR A 104 26.46 -6.50 2.31
CA TYR A 104 26.59 -5.06 2.22
C TYR A 104 25.23 -4.38 2.27
N ARG A 105 25.22 -3.08 2.58
CA ARG A 105 24.01 -2.25 2.66
C ARG A 105 23.09 -2.42 1.45
N ASP A 106 23.64 -2.34 0.24
CA ASP A 106 22.82 -2.36 -0.98
C ASP A 106 22.27 -3.77 -1.29
N GLU A 107 22.94 -4.81 -0.83
CA GLU A 107 22.43 -6.19 -0.89
C GLU A 107 21.27 -6.37 0.08
N MET A 108 21.38 -5.83 1.29
CA MET A 108 20.27 -5.80 2.25
C MET A 108 19.07 -5.01 1.71
N ILE A 109 19.30 -3.88 1.06
CA ILE A 109 18.22 -3.12 0.42
C ILE A 109 17.56 -3.95 -0.70
N LYS A 110 18.33 -4.60 -1.57
CA LYS A 110 17.76 -5.49 -2.62
C LYS A 110 16.98 -6.66 -2.04
N LYS A 111 17.48 -7.24 -0.95
CA LYS A 111 16.79 -8.33 -0.23
C LYS A 111 15.44 -7.90 0.32
N LEU A 112 15.31 -6.64 0.78
CA LEU A 112 14.05 -6.07 1.23
C LEU A 112 13.16 -5.58 0.08
N VAL A 113 13.79 -5.08 -0.99
CA VAL A 113 13.16 -4.37 -2.12
C VAL A 113 13.62 -4.99 -3.44
N GLY A 114 12.76 -5.79 -4.06
CA GLY A 114 12.98 -6.45 -5.35
C GLY A 114 13.29 -7.94 -5.25
N GLN A 115 13.81 -8.40 -4.10
CA GLN A 115 14.06 -9.81 -3.81
C GLN A 115 13.38 -10.28 -2.52
N GLY A 116 12.44 -9.50 -1.99
CA GLY A 116 11.66 -9.86 -0.81
C GLY A 116 10.35 -10.56 -1.17
N GLY A 117 9.53 -10.86 -0.16
CA GLY A 117 8.15 -11.29 -0.38
C GLY A 117 8.04 -12.63 -1.13
N LEU A 118 7.10 -12.74 -2.08
CA LEU A 118 6.90 -13.99 -2.85
C LEU A 118 8.15 -14.41 -3.64
N VAL A 119 8.94 -13.45 -4.13
CA VAL A 119 10.24 -13.77 -4.77
C VAL A 119 11.16 -14.50 -3.79
N SER A 120 11.27 -14.03 -2.55
CA SER A 120 12.12 -14.68 -1.55
C SER A 120 11.56 -16.02 -1.06
N LEU A 121 10.24 -16.17 -1.01
CA LEU A 121 9.57 -17.27 -0.32
C LEU A 121 9.14 -18.40 -1.27
N ILE A 122 8.80 -18.09 -2.51
CA ILE A 122 8.32 -19.03 -3.54
C ILE A 122 9.21 -19.03 -4.80
N GLY A 123 10.04 -18.00 -4.98
CA GLY A 123 10.91 -17.88 -6.16
C GLY A 123 10.27 -17.20 -7.36
N THR A 124 9.09 -16.57 -7.20
CA THR A 124 8.45 -15.80 -8.28
C THR A 124 7.62 -14.63 -7.74
N ASN A 125 7.57 -13.52 -8.50
CA ASN A 125 6.64 -12.41 -8.27
C ASN A 125 5.32 -12.57 -9.05
N ASP A 126 5.18 -13.65 -9.83
CA ASP A 126 4.00 -13.90 -10.66
C ASP A 126 2.90 -14.54 -9.82
N ALA A 127 1.95 -13.71 -9.36
CA ALA A 127 0.85 -14.17 -8.52
C ALA A 127 -0.05 -15.21 -9.22
N ILE A 128 -0.17 -15.19 -10.55
CA ILE A 128 -0.93 -16.19 -11.30
C ILE A 128 -0.26 -17.57 -11.16
N LYS A 129 1.07 -17.63 -11.23
CA LYS A 129 1.80 -18.87 -10.99
C LYS A 129 1.65 -19.36 -9.55
N VAL A 130 1.69 -18.45 -8.57
CA VAL A 130 1.49 -18.82 -7.16
C VAL A 130 0.09 -19.37 -6.94
N GLU A 131 -0.95 -18.74 -7.50
CA GLU A 131 -2.32 -19.27 -7.45
C GLU A 131 -2.43 -20.65 -8.07
N GLN A 132 -1.82 -20.89 -9.22
CA GLN A 132 -1.79 -22.23 -9.82
C GLN A 132 -1.11 -23.28 -8.92
N MET A 133 -0.11 -22.89 -8.13
CA MET A 133 0.50 -23.78 -7.13
C MET A 133 -0.48 -24.09 -5.99
N VAL A 134 -1.17 -23.05 -5.48
CA VAL A 134 -2.21 -23.19 -4.44
C VAL A 134 -3.34 -24.11 -4.92
N GLU A 135 -3.85 -23.92 -6.12
CA GLU A 135 -4.91 -24.75 -6.71
C GLU A 135 -4.48 -26.21 -6.92
N LYS A 136 -3.19 -26.46 -7.19
CA LYS A 136 -2.61 -27.80 -7.27
C LYS A 136 -2.37 -28.44 -5.91
N GLY A 137 -2.66 -27.73 -4.81
CA GLY A 137 -2.49 -28.23 -3.45
C GLY A 137 -1.06 -28.17 -2.94
N ASP A 138 -0.22 -27.27 -3.47
CA ASP A 138 1.11 -27.03 -2.92
C ASP A 138 0.98 -26.42 -1.50
N PRO A 139 1.45 -27.11 -0.45
CA PRO A 139 1.25 -26.66 0.92
C PRO A 139 2.05 -25.41 1.28
N GLU A 140 3.24 -25.23 0.69
CA GLU A 140 4.11 -24.09 0.95
C GLU A 140 3.55 -22.83 0.27
N ALA A 141 3.16 -22.93 -1.00
CA ALA A 141 2.50 -21.85 -1.72
C ALA A 141 1.20 -21.44 -1.03
N THR A 142 0.40 -22.42 -0.57
CA THR A 142 -0.85 -22.16 0.16
C THR A 142 -0.60 -21.39 1.46
N LEU A 143 0.39 -21.81 2.25
CA LEU A 143 0.73 -21.14 3.50
C LEU A 143 1.19 -19.70 3.25
N ILE A 144 2.10 -19.51 2.30
CA ILE A 144 2.69 -18.19 2.02
C ILE A 144 1.64 -17.25 1.43
N TYR A 145 0.78 -17.72 0.52
CA TYR A 145 -0.26 -16.88 -0.07
C TYR A 145 -1.31 -16.47 0.98
N LYS A 146 -1.71 -17.40 1.87
CA LYS A 146 -2.56 -17.09 3.04
C LYS A 146 -1.87 -16.13 4.02
N ALA A 147 -0.56 -16.25 4.23
CA ALA A 147 0.20 -15.33 5.06
C ALA A 147 0.21 -13.91 4.48
N MET A 148 0.28 -13.78 3.15
CA MET A 148 0.16 -12.48 2.46
C MET A 148 -1.21 -11.87 2.73
N ALA A 149 -2.29 -12.62 2.46
CA ALA A 149 -3.67 -12.19 2.74
C ALA A 149 -3.86 -11.78 4.21
N TYR A 150 -3.32 -12.58 5.14
CA TYR A 150 -3.37 -12.32 6.57
C TYR A 150 -2.70 -10.98 6.95
N GLN A 151 -1.51 -10.70 6.42
CA GLN A 151 -0.83 -9.45 6.72
C GLN A 151 -1.55 -8.24 6.13
N VAL A 152 -2.11 -8.37 4.91
CA VAL A 152 -2.96 -7.33 4.31
C VAL A 152 -4.18 -7.06 5.18
N ALA A 153 -4.92 -8.10 5.57
CA ALA A 153 -6.08 -7.97 6.44
C ALA A 153 -5.73 -7.35 7.81
N LYS A 154 -4.59 -7.73 8.39
CA LYS A 154 -4.10 -7.15 9.65
C LYS A 154 -3.77 -5.67 9.52
N GLU A 155 -3.16 -5.26 8.40
CA GLU A 155 -2.87 -3.85 8.12
C GLU A 155 -4.16 -3.04 7.95
N ILE A 156 -5.15 -3.58 7.23
CA ILE A 156 -6.51 -2.98 7.12
C ILE A 156 -7.14 -2.83 8.50
N GLY A 157 -7.09 -3.88 9.33
CA GLY A 157 -7.57 -3.85 10.70
C GLY A 157 -6.88 -2.78 11.55
N GLY A 158 -5.55 -2.64 11.45
CA GLY A 158 -4.79 -1.58 12.11
C GLY A 158 -5.19 -0.19 11.64
N ALA A 159 -5.28 0.02 10.32
CA ALA A 159 -5.67 1.28 9.71
C ALA A 159 -7.11 1.69 10.08
N SER A 160 -7.99 0.74 10.38
CA SER A 160 -9.36 1.03 10.85
C SER A 160 -9.39 1.87 12.13
N ALA A 161 -8.40 1.70 13.01
CA ALA A 161 -8.30 2.45 14.26
C ALA A 161 -7.99 3.93 14.00
N VAL A 162 -7.26 4.24 12.93
CA VAL A 162 -6.95 5.63 12.51
C VAL A 162 -8.23 6.40 12.19
N LEU A 163 -9.24 5.73 11.64
CA LEU A 163 -10.55 6.30 11.32
C LEU A 163 -11.57 6.15 12.46
N HIS A 164 -11.13 5.68 13.63
CA HIS A 164 -11.97 5.45 14.81
C HIS A 164 -13.18 4.55 14.50
N GLY A 165 -12.99 3.56 13.61
CA GLY A 165 -14.06 2.66 13.15
C GLY A 165 -15.13 3.31 12.27
N LYS A 166 -15.01 4.60 11.93
CA LYS A 166 -15.96 5.31 11.04
C LYS A 166 -15.52 5.14 9.60
N ILE A 167 -15.83 3.98 9.03
CA ILE A 167 -15.38 3.57 7.69
C ILE A 167 -16.62 3.31 6.85
N ASP A 168 -16.71 4.00 5.71
CA ASP A 168 -17.83 3.85 4.78
C ASP A 168 -17.63 2.62 3.87
N ALA A 169 -16.39 2.34 3.47
CA ALA A 169 -16.03 1.12 2.73
C ALA A 169 -14.53 0.77 2.84
N ILE A 170 -14.23 -0.52 2.66
CA ILE A 170 -12.89 -1.03 2.36
C ILE A 170 -12.80 -1.23 0.85
N VAL A 171 -11.71 -0.74 0.25
CA VAL A 171 -11.48 -0.81 -1.19
C VAL A 171 -10.23 -1.64 -1.46
N LEU A 172 -10.37 -2.71 -2.24
CA LEU A 172 -9.26 -3.54 -2.71
C LEU A 172 -9.00 -3.25 -4.19
N THR A 173 -7.77 -2.89 -4.54
CA THR A 173 -7.37 -2.52 -5.91
C THR A 173 -5.95 -2.98 -6.24
N GLY A 174 -5.43 -2.66 -7.43
CA GLY A 174 -4.14 -3.12 -7.93
C GLY A 174 -4.23 -4.44 -8.69
N GLY A 175 -3.09 -4.91 -9.22
CA GLY A 175 -3.03 -6.12 -10.03
C GLY A 175 -3.39 -7.41 -9.28
N LEU A 176 -3.11 -7.49 -7.98
CA LEU A 176 -3.44 -8.68 -7.18
C LEU A 176 -4.94 -8.77 -6.84
N ALA A 177 -5.71 -7.69 -7.01
CA ALA A 177 -7.16 -7.71 -6.76
C ALA A 177 -7.94 -8.53 -7.81
N TYR A 178 -7.31 -8.96 -8.91
CA TYR A 178 -7.87 -9.97 -9.82
C TYR A 178 -7.91 -11.38 -9.20
N SER A 179 -7.08 -11.62 -8.17
CA SER A 179 -7.01 -12.89 -7.47
C SER A 179 -8.25 -13.09 -6.58
N LYS A 180 -9.16 -13.97 -7.00
CA LYS A 180 -10.32 -14.31 -6.17
C LYS A 180 -9.90 -14.99 -4.86
N ILE A 181 -8.88 -15.85 -4.92
CA ILE A 181 -8.33 -16.56 -3.74
C ILE A 181 -7.83 -15.55 -2.71
N LEU A 182 -7.02 -14.57 -3.13
CA LEU A 182 -6.47 -13.57 -2.22
C LEU A 182 -7.56 -12.66 -1.65
N VAL A 183 -8.46 -12.19 -2.52
CA VAL A 183 -9.56 -11.31 -2.15
C VAL A 183 -10.49 -11.98 -1.14
N ASP A 184 -10.87 -13.23 -1.36
CA ASP A 184 -11.78 -13.96 -0.48
C ASP A 184 -11.13 -14.17 0.92
N GLU A 185 -9.86 -14.53 0.97
CA GLU A 185 -9.10 -14.66 2.23
C GLU A 185 -9.02 -13.31 2.98
N ILE A 186 -8.80 -12.19 2.29
CA ILE A 186 -8.80 -10.88 2.93
C ILE A 186 -10.20 -10.55 3.46
N LYS A 187 -11.23 -10.73 2.62
CA LYS A 187 -12.63 -10.41 2.94
C LYS A 187 -13.11 -11.12 4.20
N GLU A 188 -12.85 -12.43 4.32
CA GLU A 188 -13.22 -13.23 5.50
C GLU A 188 -12.72 -12.64 6.83
N ARG A 189 -11.65 -11.83 6.80
CA ARG A 189 -11.02 -11.25 7.99
C ARG A 189 -11.43 -9.81 8.27
N VAL A 190 -12.00 -9.10 7.30
CA VAL A 190 -12.20 -7.64 7.39
C VAL A 190 -13.62 -7.17 7.07
N ASP A 191 -14.49 -8.04 6.55
CA ASP A 191 -15.88 -7.69 6.20
C ASP A 191 -16.72 -7.21 7.40
N TRP A 192 -16.38 -7.63 8.62
CA TRP A 192 -16.98 -7.11 9.85
C TRP A 192 -16.68 -5.63 10.13
N ILE A 193 -15.66 -5.05 9.47
CA ILE A 193 -15.27 -3.64 9.64
C ILE A 193 -16.16 -2.74 8.78
N ALA A 194 -16.31 -3.05 7.49
CA ALA A 194 -17.12 -2.34 6.51
C ALA A 194 -17.27 -3.17 5.22
N ASP A 195 -18.19 -2.77 4.36
CA ASP A 195 -18.37 -3.41 3.05
C ASP A 195 -17.07 -3.36 2.21
N VAL A 196 -16.71 -4.49 1.62
CA VAL A 196 -15.49 -4.64 0.82
C VAL A 196 -15.80 -4.55 -0.67
N ILE A 197 -15.40 -3.42 -1.27
CA ILE A 197 -15.52 -3.13 -2.70
C ILE A 197 -14.21 -3.48 -3.39
N VAL A 198 -14.28 -4.22 -4.49
CA VAL A 198 -13.11 -4.66 -5.25
C VAL A 198 -13.11 -3.96 -6.60
N HIS A 199 -12.05 -3.20 -6.88
CA HIS A 199 -11.83 -2.53 -8.15
C HIS A 199 -10.44 -2.91 -8.67
N PRO A 200 -10.29 -4.04 -9.35
CA PRO A 200 -8.99 -4.50 -9.86
C PRO A 200 -8.37 -3.53 -10.85
N GLY A 201 -7.04 -3.57 -10.98
CA GLY A 201 -6.29 -2.74 -11.91
C GLY A 201 -5.53 -1.59 -11.25
N GLU A 202 -4.51 -1.11 -11.95
CA GLU A 202 -3.69 0.04 -11.51
C GLU A 202 -4.18 1.35 -12.14
N ASP A 203 -4.80 1.27 -13.33
CA ASP A 203 -5.45 2.36 -14.06
C ASP A 203 -4.67 3.68 -14.06
N GLU A 204 -3.33 3.65 -14.05
CA GLU A 204 -2.51 4.86 -13.80
C GLU A 204 -2.69 5.90 -14.91
N LEU A 205 -2.70 5.47 -16.18
CA LEU A 205 -2.90 6.36 -17.32
C LEU A 205 -4.30 6.97 -17.32
N GLU A 206 -5.31 6.18 -16.96
CA GLU A 206 -6.68 6.66 -16.83
C GLU A 206 -6.79 7.65 -15.68
N ALA A 207 -6.22 7.35 -14.51
CA ALA A 207 -6.19 8.24 -13.36
C ALA A 207 -5.52 9.59 -13.67
N LEU A 208 -4.45 9.60 -14.47
CA LEU A 208 -3.81 10.83 -14.96
C LEU A 208 -4.73 11.60 -15.90
N ALA A 209 -5.37 10.91 -16.85
CA ALA A 209 -6.28 11.52 -17.81
C ALA A 209 -7.50 12.13 -17.10
N GLU A 210 -8.12 11.40 -16.16
CA GLU A 210 -9.22 11.87 -15.33
C GLU A 210 -8.79 13.07 -14.48
N GLY A 211 -7.57 13.04 -13.92
CA GLY A 211 -7.01 14.18 -13.19
C GLY A 211 -6.91 15.45 -14.03
N ALA A 212 -6.40 15.34 -15.25
CA ALA A 212 -6.35 16.46 -16.18
C ALA A 212 -7.76 16.95 -16.55
N LEU A 213 -8.69 16.02 -16.78
CA LEU A 213 -10.06 16.33 -17.18
C LEU A 213 -10.82 17.10 -16.08
N ARG A 214 -10.64 16.73 -14.80
CA ARG A 214 -11.24 17.46 -13.66
C ARG A 214 -10.78 18.91 -13.59
N VAL A 215 -9.50 19.17 -13.85
CA VAL A 215 -8.96 20.54 -13.92
C VAL A 215 -9.54 21.30 -15.11
N LEU A 216 -9.60 20.68 -16.29
CA LEU A 216 -10.17 21.29 -17.50
C LEU A 216 -11.67 21.59 -17.38
N ARG A 217 -12.39 20.87 -16.53
CA ARG A 217 -13.82 21.05 -16.25
C ARG A 217 -14.12 21.97 -15.07
N GLU A 218 -13.09 22.55 -14.44
CA GLU A 218 -13.22 23.42 -13.25
C GLU A 218 -13.80 22.68 -12.01
N GLU A 219 -13.73 21.35 -11.99
CA GLU A 219 -14.14 20.51 -10.87
C GLU A 219 -13.05 20.45 -9.77
N GLU A 220 -11.79 20.64 -10.17
CA GLU A 220 -10.61 20.66 -9.29
C GLU A 220 -9.69 21.83 -9.67
N ALA A 221 -9.22 22.59 -8.69
CA ALA A 221 -8.24 23.66 -8.95
C ALA A 221 -6.85 23.06 -9.23
N PRO A 222 -6.11 23.56 -10.24
CA PRO A 222 -4.74 23.11 -10.49
C PRO A 222 -3.86 23.49 -9.30
N LYS A 223 -2.98 22.56 -8.90
CA LYS A 223 -1.98 22.82 -7.86
C LYS A 223 -0.71 23.39 -8.47
N GLU A 224 -0.28 24.54 -8.00
CA GLU A 224 1.02 25.11 -8.33
C GLU A 224 2.09 24.56 -7.38
N TYR A 225 3.13 23.93 -7.93
CA TYR A 225 4.24 23.39 -7.16
C TYR A 225 5.47 24.29 -7.35
N VAL A 226 5.92 24.94 -6.28
CA VAL A 226 7.17 25.69 -6.26
C VAL A 226 8.33 24.72 -6.07
N VAL A 227 9.18 24.55 -7.08
CA VAL A 227 10.41 23.76 -6.95
C VAL A 227 11.38 24.54 -6.07
N ARG A 228 11.59 24.09 -4.82
CA ARG A 228 12.66 24.63 -3.97
C ARG A 228 13.98 24.01 -4.41
N GLU A 229 14.91 24.85 -4.88
CA GLU A 229 16.29 24.42 -5.14
C GLU A 229 16.90 23.88 -3.84
N LYS A 230 17.59 22.74 -3.92
CA LYS A 230 18.30 22.18 -2.78
C LYS A 230 19.43 23.14 -2.41
N GLU A 231 19.38 23.71 -1.20
CA GLU A 231 20.54 24.38 -0.62
C GLU A 231 21.71 23.40 -0.62
N THR A 232 22.72 23.71 -1.43
CA THR A 232 23.97 22.97 -1.43
C THR A 232 24.68 23.39 -0.16
N VAL A 233 24.58 22.57 0.89
CA VAL A 233 25.38 22.78 2.10
C VAL A 233 26.84 22.58 1.70
N ALA A 234 27.51 23.70 1.40
CA ALA A 234 28.95 23.75 1.24
C ALA A 234 29.57 23.31 2.58
N ARG A 235 30.18 22.12 2.58
CA ARG A 235 31.09 21.72 3.65
C ARG A 235 32.36 22.57 3.48
N GLY A 236 32.52 23.54 4.36
CA GLY A 236 33.78 24.24 4.65
C GLY A 236 34.25 23.86 6.04
#